data_AF-A0A4P5XW72-F1
#
_entry.id   AF-A0A4P5XW72-F1
#
_cell.length_a   1.000
_cell.length_b   1.000
_cell.length_c   1.000
_cell.angle_alpha   90.00
_cell.angle_beta   90.00
_cell.angle_gamma   90.00
#
_symmetry.space_group_name_H-M   'P 1'
#
loop_
_entity.id
_entity.type
_entity.pdbx_description
1 polymer ?
#
loop_
_entity_poly.entity_id
_entity_poly.type
_entity_poly.pdbx_seq_one_letter_code
_entity_poly.pdbx_strand_id
1 'polypeptide(L)' 'MHIVSAWASEQGFTLGQVATDDKSHEITAIPELLTRRDLTHTVVTIDAIGSQKAITQ' A
#
# COMPACT_ATOMS: atom_id res chain seq x y z
N MET A 1 7.97 -7.73 -12.94
CA MET A 1 8.01 -6.40 -12.29
C MET A 1 6.59 -5.96 -12.01
N HIS A 2 6.23 -5.92 -10.74
CA HIS A 2 4.96 -5.46 -10.21
C HIS A 2 5.17 -4.12 -9.53
N ILE A 3 4.15 -3.27 -9.50
CA ILE A 3 4.21 -1.97 -8.83
C ILE A 3 3.04 -1.91 -7.86
N VAL A 4 3.34 -1.68 -6.58
CA VAL A 4 2.33 -1.37 -5.57
C VAL A 4 2.23 0.15 -5.49
N SER A 5 1.03 0.70 -5.66
CA SER A 5 0.79 2.14 -5.63
C SER A 5 -0.25 2.49 -4.56
N ALA A 6 0.04 3.51 -3.75
CA ALA A 6 -0.93 4.12 -2.86
C ALA A 6 -1.67 5.24 -3.62
N TRP A 7 -2.96 5.06 -3.86
CA TRP A 7 -3.78 5.95 -4.68
C TRP A 7 -4.73 6.79 -3.81
N ALA A 8 -4.66 8.11 -3.96
CA ALA A 8 -5.59 9.05 -3.33
C ALA A 8 -6.80 9.26 -4.25
N SER A 9 -7.84 8.45 -4.07
CA SER A 9 -8.98 8.42 -5.00
C SER A 9 -9.72 9.75 -5.14
N GLU A 10 -9.83 10.52 -4.06
CA GLU A 10 -10.52 11.81 -4.07
C GLU A 10 -9.68 12.92 -4.73
N GLN A 11 -8.36 12.85 -4.64
CA GLN A 11 -7.46 13.84 -5.19
C GLN A 11 -6.94 13.47 -6.59
N GLY A 12 -7.10 12.22 -7.00
CA GLY A 12 -6.73 11.74 -8.34
C GLY A 12 -5.23 11.62 -8.57
N PHE A 13 -4.43 11.41 -7.52
CA PHE A 13 -2.98 11.24 -7.66
C PHE A 13 -2.41 10.12 -6.78
N THR A 14 -1.21 9.65 -7.14
CA THR A 14 -0.48 8.60 -6.43
C THR A 14 0.37 9.22 -5.32
N LEU A 15 0.12 8.82 -4.06
CA LEU A 15 0.87 9.26 -2.88
C LEU A 15 2.26 8.63 -2.81
N GLY A 16 2.41 7.44 -3.39
CA GLY A 16 3.67 6.73 -3.48
C GLY A 16 3.53 5.44 -4.25
N GLN A 17 4.66 4.94 -4.75
CA GLN A 17 4.73 3.64 -5.42
C GLN A 17 6.03 2.93 -5.03
N VAL A 18 5.97 1.60 -4.95
CA VAL A 18 7.11 0.74 -4.70
C VAL A 18 7.12 -0.35 -5.76
N ALA A 19 8.25 -0.47 -6.46
CA ALA A 19 8.46 -1.55 -7.42
C ALA A 19 8.85 -2.83 -6.67
N THR A 20 8.27 -3.94 -7.10
CA THR A 20 8.51 -5.27 -6.54
C THR A 20 8.77 -6.27 -7.66
N ASP A 21 9.70 -7.20 -7.42
CA ASP A 21 10.03 -8.24 -8.38
C ASP A 21 9.02 -9.39 -8.42
N ASP A 22 8.28 -9.64 -7.32
CA ASP A 22 7.36 -10.77 -7.19
C ASP A 22 6.05 -10.39 -6.50
N LYS A 23 4.95 -11.04 -6.89
CA LYS A 23 3.61 -10.81 -6.28
C LYS A 23 3.62 -11.01 -4.76
N SER A 24 4.46 -11.92 -4.24
CA SER A 24 4.58 -12.20 -2.80
C SER A 24 5.28 -11.06 -2.04
N HIS A 25 6.14 -10.28 -2.72
CA HIS A 25 6.80 -9.12 -2.14
C HIS A 25 5.88 -7.89 -2.04
N GLU A 26 4.68 -7.94 -2.62
CA GLU A 26 3.67 -6.91 -2.42
C GLU A 26 3.31 -6.78 -0.93
N ILE A 27 3.29 -7.89 -0.19
CA ILE A 27 2.99 -7.96 1.26
C ILE A 27 3.96 -7.11 2.07
N THR A 28 5.26 -7.13 1.72
CA THR A 28 6.29 -6.32 2.38
C THR A 28 6.34 -4.88 1.89
N ALA A 29 5.98 -4.65 0.61
CA ALA A 29 5.93 -3.31 0.02
C ALA A 29 4.78 -2.45 0.58
N ILE A 30 3.66 -3.08 0.98
CA ILE A 30 2.50 -2.37 1.53
C ILE A 30 2.84 -1.66 2.86
N PRO A 31 3.37 -2.32 3.91
CA PRO A 31 3.81 -1.63 5.12
C PRO A 31 4.82 -0.51 4.85
N GLU A 32 5.74 -0.70 3.89
CA GLU A 32 6.72 0.33 3.51
C GLU A 32 6.04 1.59 2.93
N LEU A 33 5.03 1.39 2.06
CA LEU A 33 4.18 2.46 1.55
C LEU A 33 3.38 3.16 2.65
N LEU A 34 2.84 2.39 3.60
CA LEU A 34 1.96 2.89 4.65
C LEU A 34 2.69 3.53 5.84
N THR A 35 3.96 3.20 6.07
CA THR A 35 4.77 3.76 7.17
C THR A 35 5.17 5.22 6.92
N ARG A 36 4.94 5.74 5.71
CA ARG A 36 5.10 7.19 5.44
C ARG A 36 4.07 7.98 6.24
N ARG A 37 4.57 8.97 7.00
CA ARG A 37 3.88 9.67 8.10
C ARG A 37 2.59 10.43 7.77
N ASP A 38 2.13 10.42 6.52
CA ASP A 38 1.00 11.21 6.02
C ASP A 38 -0.36 10.48 6.03
N LEU A 39 -0.45 9.25 6.56
CA LEU A 39 -1.72 8.48 6.58
C LEU A 39 -2.45 8.48 7.93
N THR A 40 -2.05 9.35 8.86
CA THR A 40 -2.69 9.44 10.19
C THR A 40 -4.14 9.94 10.02
N HIS A 41 -5.12 9.15 10.49
CA HIS A 41 -6.57 9.36 10.30
C HIS A 41 -7.09 9.12 8.87
N THR A 42 -6.37 8.38 8.04
CA THR A 42 -6.82 8.02 6.68
C THR A 42 -7.39 6.60 6.64
N VAL A 43 -8.51 6.40 5.94
CA VAL A 43 -9.02 5.06 5.62
C VAL A 43 -8.28 4.55 4.39
N VAL A 44 -7.49 3.51 4.56
CA VAL A 44 -6.79 2.83 3.47
C VAL A 44 -7.56 1.56 3.14
N THR A 45 -7.97 1.43 1.88
CA THR A 45 -8.55 0.19 1.35
C THR A 45 -7.49 -0.57 0.55
N ILE A 46 -7.47 -1.88 0.69
CA ILE A 46 -6.55 -2.76 -0.02
C ILE A 46 -7.28 -4.02 -0.46
N ASP A 47 -6.80 -4.65 -1.53
CA ASP A 47 -7.32 -5.94 -1.98
C ASP A 47 -7.24 -7.00 -0.87
N ALA A 48 -8.14 -7.99 -0.93
CA ALA A 48 -8.25 -9.06 0.04
C ALA A 48 -6.92 -9.80 0.27
N ILE A 49 -6.07 -9.94 -0.75
CA ILE A 49 -4.75 -10.59 -0.64
C ILE A 49 -3.77 -9.80 0.25
N GLY A 50 -3.94 -8.47 0.32
CA GLY A 50 -3.17 -7.56 1.18
C GLY A 50 -3.72 -7.41 2.60
N SER A 51 -4.90 -7.98 2.90
CA SER A 51 -5.56 -7.92 4.21
C SER A 51 -5.00 -8.97 5.18
N GLN A 52 -3.67 -8.96 5.35
CA GLN A 52 -2.97 -9.88 6.25
C GLN A 52 -2.85 -9.27 7.64
N LYS A 53 -2.94 -10.10 8.69
CA LYS A 53 -2.76 -9.67 10.09
C LYS A 53 -1.44 -8.94 10.38
N ALA A 54 -0.43 -9.15 9.55
CA ALA A 54 0.86 -8.46 9.67
C ALA A 54 0.82 -7.01 9.15
N ILE A 55 -0.19 -6.67 8.33
CA ILE A 55 -0.37 -5.37 7.66
C ILE A 55 -1.53 -4.60 8.30
N THR A 56 -2.61 -5.31 8.66
CA THR A 56 -3.82 -4.74 9.25
C THR A 56 -3.95 -5.18 10.71
N GLN A 57 -4.18 -4.25 11.64
CA GLN A 57 -4.56 -4.56 13.02
C GLN A 57 -6.06 -4.77 13.18
#